data_AF-K9KB43-F1
#
_entry.id   AF-K9KB43-F1
#
_cell.length_a   1.000
_cell.length_b   1.000
_cell.length_c   1.000
_cell.angle_alpha   90.00
_cell.angle_beta   90.00
_cell.angle_gamma   90.00
#
_symmetry.space_group_name_H-M   'P 1'
#
loop_
_entity.id
_entity.type
_entity.pdbx_description
1 polymer ?
#
loop_
_entity_poly.entity_id
_entity_poly.type
_entity_poly.pdbx_seq_one_letter_code
_entity_poly.pdbx_strand_id
1 'polypeptide(L)'
;GHQLCEERSLTDQHCVHKFHSLPKSGEKPEADRNPPVLYHNSRARSTGACNCGRKQAPRDDPFDIKAANYDFYQLLEEKCCGKLDHINFPVFEPSTPDPAPAKNESSPAPADADADKLKEKEPQTQGESTSLSLALSLGQSTDSLGTYPADPQAGGDNPEVHGQGEVKTEKRPNLVDRQASTVEYLPGMLHSNCPKGLLPKFSSWSLVKLGPAKSYNFHTGLDQQGFIPGTNYLMPWDIVIRTRAEDEGDLDTNSWPAPNKAVPGKRSAVVMGRGRRRDDIARAFVGFEYEDSRGRRFMCSGPDKVMKVMGSGPKESALKALNSDMPLYILSSSQGRGLKPHYAQLMRLFVVVPDAPLQIILMPQVQPGPPPCPVFYPEKQEITLPPDGLWVLRFPYAYVTERGPCFPPKENVQLMSYKVLRGVLKAVTQ
;
A
#
# COMPACT_ATOMS: atom_id res chain seq x y z
N GLY A 1 -35.31 -5.19 30.15
CA GLY A 1 -34.03 -5.92 30.17
C GLY A 1 -32.91 -4.98 29.80
N HIS A 2 -31.73 -5.10 30.42
CA HIS A 2 -30.58 -4.26 30.09
C HIS A 2 -29.96 -4.73 28.76
N GLN A 3 -30.41 -4.16 27.64
CA GLN A 3 -29.83 -4.46 26.33
C GLN A 3 -28.37 -3.97 26.30
N LEU A 4 -27.45 -4.85 25.87
CA LEU A 4 -26.05 -4.53 25.63
C LEU A 4 -25.87 -3.94 24.24
N CYS A 5 -24.82 -3.15 24.03
CA CYS A 5 -24.40 -2.78 22.69
C CYS A 5 -23.89 -4.03 21.95
N GLU A 6 -24.38 -4.26 20.73
CA GLU A 6 -24.03 -5.42 19.92
C GLU A 6 -22.81 -5.17 19.01
N GLU A 7 -22.33 -3.92 18.97
CA GLU A 7 -21.22 -3.52 18.11
C GLU A 7 -19.91 -4.16 18.53
N ARG A 8 -19.12 -4.50 17.52
CA ARG A 8 -17.79 -5.10 17.67
C ARG A 8 -16.73 -4.20 17.09
N SER A 9 -15.58 -4.17 17.75
CA SER A 9 -14.39 -3.51 17.25
C SER A 9 -13.85 -4.24 16.02
N LEU A 10 -12.94 -3.58 15.30
CA LEU A 10 -12.27 -4.14 14.14
C LEU A 10 -11.32 -5.30 14.49
N THR A 11 -11.10 -5.57 15.79
CA THR A 11 -10.37 -6.74 16.29
C THR A 11 -11.29 -7.84 16.86
N ASP A 12 -12.58 -7.78 16.57
CA ASP A 12 -13.63 -8.72 17.00
C ASP A 12 -13.88 -8.75 18.52
N GLN A 13 -13.76 -7.60 19.19
CA GLN A 13 -14.13 -7.45 20.61
C GLN A 13 -15.44 -6.68 20.77
N HIS A 14 -16.30 -7.09 21.70
CA HIS A 14 -17.58 -6.40 21.91
C HIS A 14 -17.41 -5.08 22.65
N CYS A 15 -18.27 -4.11 22.36
CA CYS A 15 -18.43 -2.92 23.18
C CYS A 15 -18.83 -3.30 24.61
N VAL A 16 -18.20 -2.68 25.62
CA VAL A 16 -18.47 -2.93 27.04
C VAL A 16 -19.68 -2.16 27.57
N HIS A 17 -20.19 -1.21 26.80
CA HIS A 17 -21.30 -0.36 27.21
C HIS A 17 -22.65 -1.07 27.00
N LYS A 18 -23.65 -0.70 27.82
CA LYS A 18 -25.06 -1.00 27.52
C LYS A 18 -25.49 -0.24 26.26
N PHE A 19 -26.69 -0.50 25.75
CA PHE A 19 -27.24 0.25 24.61
C PHE A 19 -27.01 1.76 24.77
N HIS A 20 -26.31 2.35 23.80
CA HIS A 20 -25.86 3.73 23.81
C HIS A 20 -25.90 4.30 22.38
N SER A 21 -26.04 5.61 22.27
CA SER A 21 -25.93 6.33 21.01
C SER A 21 -24.49 6.81 20.79
N LEU A 22 -24.10 7.01 19.54
CA LEU A 22 -22.83 7.63 19.18
C LEU A 22 -22.95 9.17 19.21
N PRO A 23 -21.91 9.90 19.66
CA PRO A 23 -21.88 11.36 19.55
C PRO A 23 -21.94 11.79 18.07
N LYS A 24 -22.74 12.83 17.75
CA LYS A 24 -22.67 13.42 16.40
C LYS A 24 -21.40 14.26 16.25
N SER A 25 -21.05 14.60 15.00
CA SER A 25 -19.87 15.41 14.70
C SER A 25 -19.89 16.73 15.50
N GLY A 26 -18.92 16.91 16.41
CA GLY A 26 -18.81 18.09 17.27
C GLY A 26 -19.55 18.01 18.61
N GLU A 27 -20.36 16.99 18.85
CA GLU A 27 -21.00 16.74 20.15
C GLU A 27 -20.03 16.05 21.12
N LYS A 28 -20.10 16.41 22.40
CA LYS A 28 -19.34 15.73 23.46
C LYS A 28 -20.12 14.50 23.95
N PRO A 29 -19.43 13.48 24.48
CA PRO A 29 -20.10 12.36 25.13
C PRO A 29 -20.96 12.83 26.32
N GLU A 30 -22.18 12.31 26.43
CA GLU A 30 -23.14 12.60 27.50
C GLU A 30 -23.54 11.29 28.19
N ALA A 31 -22.88 10.97 29.30
CA ALA A 31 -23.09 9.70 30.00
C ALA A 31 -24.44 9.62 30.74
N ASP A 32 -24.99 10.77 31.16
CA ASP A 32 -26.19 10.84 32.00
C ASP A 32 -27.50 10.83 31.18
N ARG A 33 -27.41 10.91 29.85
CA ARG A 33 -28.56 10.83 28.95
C ARG A 33 -29.11 9.39 28.91
N ASN A 34 -30.39 9.23 28.56
CA ASN A 34 -31.00 7.92 28.34
C ASN A 34 -31.57 7.81 26.90
N PRO A 35 -30.95 7.03 26.00
CA PRO A 35 -29.72 6.25 26.20
C PRO A 35 -28.46 7.16 26.29
N PRO A 36 -27.39 6.71 26.96
CA PRO A 36 -26.14 7.46 27.04
C PRO A 36 -25.54 7.72 25.66
N VAL A 37 -24.82 8.83 25.50
CA VAL A 37 -24.09 9.16 24.28
C VAL A 37 -22.60 8.94 24.54
N LEU A 38 -22.07 7.82 24.05
CA LEU A 38 -20.70 7.36 24.32
C LEU A 38 -20.07 6.82 23.03
N TYR A 39 -18.76 6.99 22.88
CA TYR A 39 -18.02 6.23 21.87
C TYR A 39 -17.94 4.75 22.27
N HIS A 40 -17.90 3.87 21.27
CA HIS A 40 -17.67 2.44 21.54
C HIS A 40 -16.32 2.22 22.21
N ASN A 41 -16.26 1.20 23.07
CA ASN A 41 -15.06 0.87 23.82
C ASN A 41 -15.08 -0.61 24.18
N SER A 42 -14.02 -1.35 23.87
CA SER A 42 -13.87 -2.76 24.26
C SER A 42 -12.97 -2.96 25.50
N ARG A 43 -12.38 -1.88 26.01
CA ARG A 43 -11.29 -1.82 27.01
C ARG A 43 -10.00 -2.51 26.59
N ALA A 44 -9.96 -3.14 25.41
CA ALA A 44 -8.75 -3.73 24.88
C ALA A 44 -7.78 -2.63 24.46
N ARG A 45 -6.50 -2.85 24.78
CA ARG A 45 -5.40 -1.99 24.40
C ARG A 45 -4.28 -2.82 23.79
N SER A 46 -3.64 -2.24 22.80
CA SER A 46 -2.44 -2.76 22.18
C SER A 46 -1.34 -1.70 22.18
N THR A 47 -0.13 -2.07 21.80
CA THR A 47 0.94 -1.12 21.51
C THR A 47 1.20 -1.17 20.02
N GLY A 48 1.15 -0.01 19.35
CA GLY A 48 1.43 0.10 17.92
C GLY A 48 2.63 1.01 17.64
N ALA A 49 3.38 0.75 16.56
CA ALA A 49 4.39 1.71 16.08
C ALA A 49 3.83 2.71 15.04
N CYS A 50 4.48 3.86 14.87
CA CYS A 50 4.12 4.88 13.89
C CYS A 50 4.35 4.43 12.43
N ASN A 51 4.02 5.29 11.44
CA ASN A 51 4.23 5.01 10.02
C ASN A 51 5.68 4.59 9.71
N CYS A 52 6.65 5.27 10.32
CA CYS A 52 8.07 5.01 10.09
C CYS A 52 8.68 3.89 10.96
N GLY A 53 7.94 3.40 11.97
CA GLY A 53 8.37 2.37 12.91
C GLY A 53 9.29 2.84 14.05
N ARG A 54 9.75 4.10 14.10
CA ARG A 54 10.70 4.56 15.14
C ARG A 54 10.08 4.75 16.54
N LYS A 55 8.78 5.09 16.60
CA LYS A 55 8.09 5.41 17.86
C LYS A 55 6.89 4.50 18.08
N GLN A 56 6.74 4.03 19.32
CA GLN A 56 5.61 3.21 19.75
C GLN A 56 4.71 3.99 20.71
N ALA A 57 3.42 3.70 20.68
CA ALA A 57 2.47 4.23 21.64
C ALA A 57 1.34 3.23 21.94
N PRO A 58 0.68 3.37 23.10
CA PRO A 58 -0.56 2.67 23.39
C PRO A 58 -1.61 3.02 22.34
N ARG A 59 -2.43 2.02 22.01
CA ARG A 59 -3.47 2.09 21.01
C ARG A 59 -4.72 1.43 21.56
N ASP A 60 -5.80 2.20 21.65
CA ASP A 60 -7.11 1.66 21.97
C ASP A 60 -7.66 0.86 20.77
N ASP A 61 -8.47 -0.14 21.06
CA ASP A 61 -9.07 -1.02 20.07
C ASP A 61 -10.10 -0.26 19.19
N PRO A 62 -9.84 -0.12 17.88
CA PRO A 62 -10.63 0.76 17.02
C PRO A 62 -11.95 0.12 16.61
N PHE A 63 -13.03 0.92 16.64
CA PHE A 63 -14.35 0.55 16.10
C PHE A 63 -14.61 1.13 14.71
N ASP A 64 -13.90 2.20 14.34
CA ASP A 64 -14.00 2.81 13.02
C ASP A 64 -12.66 2.69 12.26
N ILE A 65 -12.77 2.68 10.93
CA ILE A 65 -11.64 2.45 10.03
C ILE A 65 -10.66 3.62 10.01
N LYS A 66 -11.12 4.85 10.27
CA LYS A 66 -10.28 6.05 10.31
C LYS A 66 -9.44 6.06 11.57
N ALA A 67 -10.00 5.73 12.74
CA ALA A 67 -9.22 5.51 13.95
C ALA A 67 -8.18 4.40 13.76
N ALA A 68 -8.55 3.32 13.07
CA ALA A 68 -7.66 2.21 12.82
C ALA A 68 -6.50 2.55 11.87
N ASN A 69 -6.79 3.13 10.71
CA ASN A 69 -5.78 3.23 9.65
C ASN A 69 -5.19 4.63 9.48
N TYR A 70 -5.74 5.64 10.15
CA TYR A 70 -5.34 7.04 9.96
C TYR A 70 -5.04 7.77 11.27
N ASP A 71 -6.02 7.98 12.15
CA ASP A 71 -5.89 8.92 13.28
C ASP A 71 -4.77 8.54 14.26
N PHE A 72 -4.66 7.25 14.59
CA PHE A 72 -3.56 6.74 15.42
C PHE A 72 -2.19 7.10 14.84
N TYR A 73 -2.04 6.95 13.52
CA TYR A 73 -0.78 7.21 12.84
C TYR A 73 -0.51 8.70 12.70
N GLN A 74 -1.53 9.50 12.40
CA GLN A 74 -1.44 10.95 12.31
C GLN A 74 -0.95 11.58 13.63
N LEU A 75 -1.54 11.17 14.75
CA LEU A 75 -1.15 11.64 16.10
C LEU A 75 0.31 11.29 16.45
N LEU A 76 0.81 10.16 15.96
CA LEU A 76 2.19 9.74 16.15
C LEU A 76 3.16 10.44 15.20
N GLU A 77 2.69 10.73 13.99
CA GLU A 77 3.46 11.36 12.93
C GLU A 77 3.90 12.77 13.32
N GLU A 78 2.98 13.57 13.89
CA GLU A 78 3.27 14.89 14.46
C GLU A 78 4.46 14.86 15.45
N LYS A 79 4.63 13.74 16.16
CA LYS A 79 5.64 13.55 17.20
C LYS A 79 6.87 12.76 16.72
N CYS A 80 6.93 12.33 15.46
CA CYS A 80 7.97 11.43 14.97
C CYS A 80 8.35 11.63 13.50
N CYS A 81 7.50 11.24 12.56
CA CYS A 81 7.84 11.15 11.13
C CYS A 81 7.26 12.27 10.26
N GLY A 82 6.59 13.28 10.83
CA GLY A 82 5.95 14.34 10.04
C GLY A 82 6.91 15.25 9.27
N LYS A 83 8.22 15.20 9.57
CA LYS A 83 9.27 15.95 8.85
C LYS A 83 10.01 15.12 7.80
N LEU A 84 9.69 13.84 7.66
CA LEU A 84 10.30 12.96 6.66
C LEU A 84 9.64 13.17 5.30
N ASP A 85 10.28 12.71 4.22
CA ASP A 85 9.67 12.78 2.90
C ASP A 85 8.58 11.71 2.78
N HIS A 86 7.44 12.10 2.21
CA HIS A 86 6.29 11.22 2.00
C HIS A 86 5.96 11.11 0.52
N ILE A 87 5.59 9.90 0.10
CA ILE A 87 4.87 9.71 -1.17
C ILE A 87 3.39 9.56 -0.79
N ASN A 88 2.61 10.58 -1.10
CA ASN A 88 1.19 10.60 -0.77
C ASN A 88 0.40 9.73 -1.74
N PHE A 89 -0.60 9.05 -1.20
CA PHE A 89 -1.61 8.35 -1.98
C PHE A 89 -2.78 9.28 -2.28
N PRO A 90 -3.35 9.24 -3.50
CA PRO A 90 -4.52 10.04 -3.84
C PRO A 90 -5.68 9.78 -2.87
N VAL A 91 -6.34 10.85 -2.42
CA VAL A 91 -7.56 10.80 -1.62
C VAL A 91 -8.63 11.63 -2.32
N PHE A 92 -9.89 11.38 -1.97
CA PHE A 92 -11.01 12.14 -2.53
C PHE A 92 -10.92 13.62 -2.11
N GLU A 93 -10.85 14.50 -3.09
CA GLU A 93 -10.97 15.94 -2.90
C GLU A 93 -12.38 16.40 -3.30
N PRO A 94 -13.21 16.85 -2.34
CA PRO A 94 -14.53 17.36 -2.66
C PRO A 94 -14.45 18.63 -3.49
N SER A 95 -15.17 18.67 -4.61
CA SER A 95 -15.43 19.94 -5.32
C SER A 95 -16.70 20.65 -4.82
N THR A 96 -17.49 20.00 -3.97
CA THR A 96 -18.71 20.53 -3.35
C THR A 96 -18.62 20.48 -1.82
N PRO A 97 -19.32 21.38 -1.09
CA PRO A 97 -19.30 21.38 0.38
C PRO A 97 -19.87 20.10 1.03
N ASP A 98 -20.75 19.39 0.33
CA ASP A 98 -21.43 18.19 0.83
C ASP A 98 -21.30 17.03 -0.17
N PRO A 99 -20.16 16.31 -0.18
CA PRO A 99 -19.96 15.14 -1.03
C PRO A 99 -20.69 13.92 -0.46
N ALA A 100 -21.40 13.19 -1.32
CA ALA A 100 -22.15 12.00 -0.92
C ALA A 100 -21.26 10.74 -0.91
N PRO A 101 -21.53 9.75 -0.04
CA PRO A 101 -20.93 8.43 -0.19
C PRO A 101 -21.47 7.76 -1.46
N ALA A 102 -20.60 7.14 -2.24
CA ALA A 102 -21.02 6.35 -3.41
C ALA A 102 -21.98 5.23 -2.97
N LYS A 103 -23.09 5.07 -3.70
CA LYS A 103 -24.07 3.99 -3.47
C LYS A 103 -23.67 2.77 -4.29
N ASN A 104 -23.67 1.59 -3.66
CA ASN A 104 -23.45 0.36 -4.39
C ASN A 104 -24.72 -0.04 -5.14
N GLU A 105 -24.74 0.15 -6.46
CA GLU A 105 -25.70 -0.53 -7.34
C GLU A 105 -25.31 -2.01 -7.37
N SER A 106 -25.87 -2.80 -6.46
CA SER A 106 -25.82 -4.25 -6.59
C SER A 106 -26.66 -4.63 -7.81
N SER A 107 -26.01 -4.97 -8.92
CA SER A 107 -26.66 -5.60 -10.07
C SER A 107 -27.48 -6.80 -9.57
N PRO A 108 -28.81 -6.83 -9.80
CA PRO A 108 -29.61 -7.97 -9.40
C PRO A 108 -29.16 -9.19 -10.20
N ALA A 109 -28.93 -10.31 -9.51
CA ALA A 109 -28.77 -11.60 -10.16
C ALA A 109 -30.04 -11.91 -10.99
N PRO A 110 -29.93 -12.56 -12.17
CA PRO A 110 -31.10 -12.92 -12.94
C PRO A 110 -31.87 -14.00 -12.16
N ALA A 111 -33.08 -13.65 -11.71
CA ALA A 111 -34.02 -14.63 -11.22
C ALA A 111 -34.55 -15.46 -12.41
N ASP A 112 -34.54 -16.78 -12.23
CA ASP A 112 -35.06 -17.76 -13.17
C ASP A 112 -36.48 -17.40 -13.64
N ALA A 113 -36.70 -17.63 -14.94
CA ALA A 113 -37.98 -17.49 -15.59
C ALA A 113 -38.96 -18.54 -15.10
N ASP A 114 -40.11 -18.11 -14.59
CA ASP A 114 -41.36 -18.84 -14.81
C ASP A 114 -42.50 -17.83 -15.04
N ALA A 115 -43.30 -18.11 -16.04
CA ALA A 115 -44.29 -17.22 -16.61
C ALA A 115 -45.68 -17.75 -16.29
N ASP A 116 -46.54 -16.96 -15.64
CA ASP A 116 -47.95 -16.95 -16.00
C ASP A 116 -48.74 -15.70 -15.56
N LYS A 117 -49.09 -14.93 -16.59
CA LYS A 117 -50.27 -14.09 -16.92
C LYS A 117 -51.27 -13.51 -15.88
N LEU A 118 -51.44 -12.18 -16.05
CA LEU A 118 -52.68 -11.34 -16.13
C LEU A 118 -53.40 -11.02 -14.78
N LYS A 119 -53.84 -9.79 -14.45
CA LYS A 119 -54.46 -8.72 -15.27
C LYS A 119 -54.53 -7.37 -14.50
N GLU A 120 -54.72 -6.30 -15.28
CA GLU A 120 -54.69 -4.84 -15.01
C GLU A 120 -55.61 -4.27 -13.90
N LYS A 121 -55.16 -3.18 -13.26
CA LYS A 121 -55.85 -1.85 -13.29
C LYS A 121 -55.00 -0.72 -12.68
N GLU A 122 -54.76 0.32 -13.48
CA GLU A 122 -54.38 1.69 -13.08
C GLU A 122 -55.67 2.57 -13.04
N PRO A 123 -55.69 3.83 -12.51
CA PRO A 123 -54.74 4.90 -12.83
C PRO A 123 -54.30 5.89 -11.71
N GLN A 124 -53.12 6.48 -11.96
CA GLN A 124 -52.69 7.89 -11.74
C GLN A 124 -52.67 8.54 -10.34
N THR A 125 -51.50 9.03 -9.94
CA THR A 125 -51.17 10.48 -9.95
C THR A 125 -49.67 10.77 -9.76
N GLN A 126 -49.26 11.91 -10.31
CA GLN A 126 -47.91 12.40 -10.61
C GLN A 126 -47.10 12.87 -9.38
N GLY A 127 -45.78 12.84 -9.51
CA GLY A 127 -44.82 13.52 -8.64
C GLY A 127 -43.39 13.40 -9.18
N GLU A 128 -42.91 14.46 -9.80
CA GLU A 128 -41.71 14.60 -10.64
C GLU A 128 -40.39 14.10 -10.02
N SER A 129 -39.65 13.31 -10.80
CA SER A 129 -38.25 12.96 -10.58
C SER A 129 -37.35 13.68 -11.60
N THR A 130 -36.56 14.65 -11.16
CA THR A 130 -35.46 15.21 -11.97
C THR A 130 -34.20 14.37 -11.77
N SER A 131 -34.08 13.29 -12.53
CA SER A 131 -32.84 12.53 -12.69
C SER A 131 -32.16 12.96 -14.00
N LEU A 132 -31.15 13.81 -13.92
CA LEU A 132 -30.29 14.16 -15.05
C LEU A 132 -29.06 13.24 -15.06
N SER A 133 -29.13 12.14 -15.79
CA SER A 133 -27.97 11.34 -16.18
C SER A 133 -27.63 11.65 -17.63
N LEU A 134 -26.62 12.49 -17.86
CA LEU A 134 -26.08 12.76 -19.19
C LEU A 134 -25.05 11.68 -19.56
N ALA A 135 -25.47 10.77 -20.42
CA ALA A 135 -24.60 9.86 -21.16
C ALA A 135 -23.82 10.65 -22.21
N LEU A 136 -22.48 10.71 -22.10
CA LEU A 136 -21.63 11.20 -23.19
C LEU A 136 -21.16 10.02 -24.04
N SER A 137 -21.68 10.04 -25.27
CA SER A 137 -21.48 9.08 -26.33
C SER A 137 -20.01 8.99 -26.77
N LEU A 138 -19.57 7.76 -26.97
CA LEU A 138 -18.26 7.35 -27.44
C LEU A 138 -18.17 7.62 -28.97
N GLY A 139 -17.44 8.64 -29.39
CA GLY A 139 -17.12 8.90 -30.80
C GLY A 139 -15.80 8.24 -31.20
N GLN A 140 -15.89 7.19 -32.01
CA GLN A 140 -14.76 6.53 -32.67
C GLN A 140 -14.27 7.34 -33.87
N SER A 141 -12.94 7.44 -34.01
CA SER A 141 -12.08 7.49 -35.22
C SER A 141 -12.53 8.31 -36.45
N THR A 142 -11.65 9.13 -37.02
CA THR A 142 -10.71 8.73 -38.10
C THR A 142 -9.81 9.90 -38.54
N ASP A 143 -8.61 9.50 -38.89
CA ASP A 143 -7.50 10.17 -39.58
C ASP A 143 -7.93 10.88 -40.87
N SER A 144 -7.40 12.08 -41.15
CA SER A 144 -7.24 12.65 -42.50
C SER A 144 -6.42 13.95 -42.51
N LEU A 145 -5.40 13.94 -43.38
CA LEU A 145 -4.40 14.95 -43.70
C LEU A 145 -4.97 16.24 -44.34
N GLY A 146 -4.25 17.37 -44.18
CA GLY A 146 -4.35 18.54 -45.07
C GLY A 146 -3.89 19.87 -44.46
N THR A 147 -2.61 20.24 -44.53
CA THR A 147 -2.00 21.30 -45.41
C THR A 147 -2.34 22.77 -45.05
N TYR A 148 -1.32 23.52 -44.60
CA TYR A 148 -1.21 24.99 -44.46
C TYR A 148 -1.22 25.74 -45.83
N PRO A 149 -1.09 27.10 -45.94
CA PRO A 149 -1.18 28.23 -44.97
C PRO A 149 -2.02 29.44 -45.48
N ALA A 150 -2.16 30.51 -44.67
CA ALA A 150 -1.80 31.90 -45.06
C ALA A 150 -2.22 32.93 -43.98
N ASP A 151 -1.21 33.67 -43.47
CA ASP A 151 -1.32 35.01 -42.88
C ASP A 151 -1.39 36.06 -44.02
N PRO A 152 -1.94 37.28 -43.81
CA PRO A 152 -1.04 38.40 -43.45
C PRO A 152 -1.62 39.56 -42.59
N GLN A 153 -0.74 40.07 -41.71
CA GLN A 153 -0.40 41.47 -41.39
C GLN A 153 -1.46 42.49 -40.88
N ALA A 154 -1.18 43.03 -39.67
CA ALA A 154 -0.92 44.45 -39.35
C ALA A 154 -0.85 44.57 -37.80
N GLY A 155 0.08 45.24 -37.10
CA GLY A 155 0.99 46.34 -37.41
C GLY A 155 0.67 47.51 -36.46
N GLY A 156 1.50 47.76 -35.42
CA GLY A 156 1.43 48.97 -34.59
C GLY A 156 2.16 48.93 -33.23
N ASP A 157 3.35 49.55 -33.16
CA ASP A 157 4.08 50.03 -31.97
C ASP A 157 3.24 51.09 -31.20
N ASN A 158 3.38 51.43 -29.90
CA ASN A 158 4.54 51.70 -29.02
C ASN A 158 4.04 51.91 -27.54
N PRO A 159 4.81 52.42 -26.52
CA PRO A 159 5.29 51.62 -25.39
C PRO A 159 4.95 52.13 -23.95
N GLU A 160 5.45 51.38 -22.95
CA GLU A 160 5.69 51.69 -21.51
C GLU A 160 4.50 51.92 -20.54
N VAL A 161 4.36 51.05 -19.52
CA VAL A 161 4.56 51.35 -18.08
C VAL A 161 4.65 50.03 -17.28
N HIS A 162 5.58 50.02 -16.33
CA HIS A 162 6.01 48.93 -15.45
C HIS A 162 4.94 48.30 -14.54
N GLY A 163 5.09 47.00 -14.27
CA GLY A 163 4.46 46.29 -13.16
C GLY A 163 4.80 44.80 -13.16
N GLN A 164 5.99 44.44 -12.65
CA GLN A 164 6.43 43.06 -12.48
C GLN A 164 5.52 42.32 -11.48
N GLY A 165 4.77 41.34 -11.98
CA GLY A 165 4.14 40.29 -11.18
C GLY A 165 4.47 38.95 -11.82
N GLU A 166 5.34 38.17 -11.17
CA GLU A 166 5.70 36.83 -11.59
C GLU A 166 4.45 35.92 -11.55
N VAL A 167 3.86 35.67 -12.71
CA VAL A 167 2.83 34.65 -12.88
C VAL A 167 3.54 33.30 -12.84
N LYS A 168 3.45 32.61 -11.70
CA LYS A 168 3.77 31.19 -11.60
C LYS A 168 2.89 30.44 -12.59
N THR A 169 3.51 29.88 -13.63
CA THR A 169 2.89 28.98 -14.58
C THR A 169 2.44 27.72 -13.82
N GLU A 170 1.18 27.69 -13.40
CA GLU A 170 0.53 26.47 -12.93
C GLU A 170 0.53 25.47 -14.09
N LYS A 171 1.37 24.45 -13.98
CA LYS A 171 1.31 23.28 -14.85
C LYS A 171 -0.07 22.64 -14.64
N ARG A 172 -0.92 22.74 -15.66
CA ARG A 172 -2.15 21.95 -15.78
C ARG A 172 -1.82 20.49 -15.42
N PRO A 173 -2.49 19.87 -14.45
CA PRO A 173 -2.29 18.44 -14.18
C PRO A 173 -2.65 17.64 -15.43
N ASN A 174 -1.88 16.59 -15.70
CA ASN A 174 -2.08 15.72 -16.85
C ASN A 174 -3.50 15.12 -16.81
N LEU A 175 -4.08 14.84 -17.99
CA LEU A 175 -5.43 14.27 -18.14
C LEU A 175 -5.64 12.95 -17.37
N VAL A 176 -4.56 12.30 -16.95
CA VAL A 176 -4.51 11.05 -16.18
C VAL A 176 -4.69 11.27 -14.66
N ASP A 177 -4.49 12.49 -14.16
CA ASP A 177 -4.58 12.85 -12.73
C ASP A 177 -5.96 13.45 -12.36
N ARG A 178 -6.92 13.46 -13.29
CA ARG A 178 -8.28 13.93 -12.97
C ARG A 178 -9.01 12.86 -12.15
N GLN A 179 -9.31 13.18 -10.90
CA GLN A 179 -10.19 12.40 -10.04
C GLN A 179 -11.51 12.12 -10.78
N ALA A 180 -11.85 10.84 -10.94
CA ALA A 180 -12.97 10.44 -11.80
C ALA A 180 -14.34 10.79 -11.20
N SER A 181 -14.42 11.00 -9.89
CA SER A 181 -15.62 11.45 -9.19
C SER A 181 -15.28 12.56 -8.20
N THR A 182 -15.84 13.75 -8.40
CA THR A 182 -15.64 14.92 -7.53
C THR A 182 -16.80 15.17 -6.56
N VAL A 183 -17.86 14.37 -6.66
CA VAL A 183 -19.11 14.47 -5.88
C VAL A 183 -19.34 13.27 -4.98
N GLU A 184 -18.79 12.10 -5.34
CA GLU A 184 -18.92 10.86 -4.57
C GLU A 184 -17.58 10.30 -4.13
N TYR A 185 -17.49 9.91 -2.84
CA TYR A 185 -16.31 9.29 -2.26
C TYR A 185 -16.54 7.81 -1.95
N LEU A 186 -15.45 7.04 -1.91
CA LEU A 186 -15.47 5.64 -1.46
C LEU A 186 -15.61 5.60 0.08
N PRO A 187 -16.68 5.01 0.64
CA PRO A 187 -16.91 5.03 2.09
C PRO A 187 -15.90 4.18 2.89
N GLY A 188 -15.36 3.13 2.25
CA GLY A 188 -14.41 2.20 2.85
C GLY A 188 -13.00 2.35 2.25
N MET A 189 -12.30 1.22 2.17
CA MET A 189 -10.96 1.15 1.58
C MET A 189 -11.03 0.69 0.14
N LEU A 190 -10.07 1.13 -0.68
CA LEU A 190 -9.97 0.68 -2.06
C LEU A 190 -9.63 -0.82 -2.12
N HIS A 191 -10.41 -1.57 -2.90
CA HIS A 191 -10.24 -3.00 -3.13
C HIS A 191 -10.76 -3.44 -4.50
N SER A 192 -10.47 -4.67 -4.91
CA SER A 192 -10.78 -5.24 -6.22
C SER A 192 -12.25 -5.16 -6.65
N ASN A 193 -13.17 -5.09 -5.68
CA ASN A 193 -14.61 -5.02 -5.95
C ASN A 193 -15.17 -3.59 -6.01
N CYS A 194 -14.34 -2.56 -5.77
CA CYS A 194 -14.81 -1.18 -5.79
C CYS A 194 -15.09 -0.72 -7.23
N PRO A 195 -16.05 0.20 -7.44
CA PRO A 195 -16.18 0.91 -8.71
C PRO A 195 -14.88 1.65 -9.06
N LYS A 196 -14.54 1.64 -10.35
CA LYS A 196 -13.31 2.31 -10.82
C LYS A 196 -13.44 3.83 -10.67
N GLY A 197 -12.37 4.47 -10.23
CA GLY A 197 -12.27 5.93 -10.20
C GLY A 197 -12.77 6.63 -8.93
N LEU A 198 -13.30 5.88 -7.96
CA LEU A 198 -13.63 6.40 -6.63
C LEU A 198 -12.41 6.37 -5.72
N LEU A 199 -12.21 7.44 -4.95
CA LEU A 199 -11.14 7.55 -3.96
C LEU A 199 -11.73 7.60 -2.54
N PRO A 200 -11.01 7.09 -1.53
CA PRO A 200 -11.41 7.21 -0.14
C PRO A 200 -11.10 8.60 0.42
N LYS A 201 -11.77 8.98 1.52
CA LYS A 201 -11.55 10.27 2.21
C LYS A 201 -10.17 10.41 2.88
N PHE A 202 -9.50 9.30 3.13
CA PHE A 202 -8.17 9.24 3.71
C PHE A 202 -7.48 7.98 3.20
N SER A 203 -6.15 8.00 3.06
CA SER A 203 -5.43 6.79 2.71
C SER A 203 -5.20 5.93 3.94
N SER A 204 -5.44 4.63 3.80
CA SER A 204 -5.10 3.64 4.82
C SER A 204 -3.64 3.17 4.76
N TRP A 205 -2.90 3.66 3.77
CA TRP A 205 -1.51 3.32 3.47
C TRP A 205 -0.62 4.52 3.78
N SER A 206 0.65 4.29 4.07
CA SER A 206 1.64 5.36 4.22
C SER A 206 2.99 4.91 3.69
N LEU A 207 3.66 5.78 2.93
CA LEU A 207 4.98 5.52 2.36
C LEU A 207 5.94 6.66 2.70
N VAL A 208 6.94 6.35 3.53
CA VAL A 208 7.83 7.34 4.14
C VAL A 208 9.29 7.04 3.79
N LYS A 209 10.07 8.07 3.45
CA LYS A 209 11.54 7.98 3.33
C LYS A 209 12.18 8.22 4.68
N LEU A 210 12.87 7.22 5.22
CA LEU A 210 13.60 7.33 6.50
C LEU A 210 14.92 8.08 6.39
N GLY A 211 15.47 8.15 5.17
CA GLY A 211 16.78 8.73 4.86
C GLY A 211 17.36 8.18 3.55
N PRO A 212 18.62 8.52 3.22
CA PRO A 212 19.35 7.93 2.10
C PRO A 212 19.61 6.42 2.32
N ALA A 213 20.03 5.70 1.27
CA ALA A 213 20.25 4.26 1.33
C ALA A 213 21.30 3.88 2.40
N LYS A 214 22.33 4.71 2.56
CA LYS A 214 23.39 4.56 3.57
C LYS A 214 22.92 4.63 5.03
N SER A 215 21.69 5.08 5.28
CA SER A 215 21.11 5.09 6.63
C SER A 215 20.83 3.68 7.15
N TYR A 216 20.75 2.67 6.27
CA TYR A 216 20.71 1.28 6.68
C TYR A 216 22.12 0.68 6.76
N ASN A 217 22.46 0.08 7.90
CA ASN A 217 23.72 -0.63 8.07
C ASN A 217 23.47 -2.14 8.18
N PHE A 218 24.03 -2.89 7.24
CA PHE A 218 23.87 -4.34 7.14
C PHE A 218 24.37 -5.12 8.37
N HIS A 219 25.35 -4.61 9.10
CA HIS A 219 25.96 -5.28 10.25
C HIS A 219 25.20 -5.02 11.56
N THR A 220 24.56 -3.86 11.69
CA THR A 220 23.82 -3.47 12.91
C THR A 220 22.31 -3.60 12.76
N GLY A 221 21.79 -3.64 11.53
CA GLY A 221 20.37 -3.62 11.24
C GLY A 221 19.75 -2.23 11.42
N LEU A 222 18.43 -2.19 11.57
CA LEU A 222 17.66 -0.99 11.87
C LEU A 222 17.77 -0.62 13.35
N ASP A 223 18.04 0.65 13.64
CA ASP A 223 17.98 1.21 14.98
C ASP A 223 16.56 1.71 15.28
N GLN A 224 15.69 0.79 15.71
CA GLN A 224 14.31 1.07 16.09
C GLN A 224 13.87 0.24 17.29
N GLN A 225 12.97 0.78 18.10
CA GLN A 225 12.50 0.13 19.32
C GLN A 225 11.50 -1.01 19.04
N GLY A 226 11.38 -1.93 19.98
CA GLY A 226 10.40 -3.02 19.94
C GLY A 226 10.85 -4.26 19.17
N PHE A 227 11.95 -4.20 18.41
CA PHE A 227 12.49 -5.38 17.74
C PHE A 227 12.98 -6.43 18.72
N ILE A 228 12.61 -7.69 18.48
CA ILE A 228 13.20 -8.84 19.17
C ILE A 228 14.71 -8.87 18.82
N PRO A 229 15.61 -9.10 19.79
CA PRO A 229 17.05 -9.10 19.53
C PRO A 229 17.44 -10.00 18.35
N GLY A 230 18.22 -9.46 17.41
CA GLY A 230 18.69 -10.18 16.23
C GLY A 230 17.69 -10.29 15.07
N THR A 231 16.55 -9.60 15.14
CA THR A 231 15.48 -9.69 14.13
C THR A 231 15.24 -8.38 13.35
N ASN A 232 16.03 -7.34 13.61
CA ASN A 232 15.92 -5.99 13.05
C ASN A 232 16.69 -5.81 11.72
N TYR A 233 16.92 -6.88 10.97
CA TYR A 233 17.76 -6.87 9.78
C TYR A 233 16.93 -7.00 8.49
N LEU A 234 17.40 -6.36 7.42
CA LEU A 234 16.84 -6.45 6.08
C LEU A 234 17.66 -7.43 5.22
N MET A 235 16.98 -8.23 4.40
CA MET A 235 17.61 -9.20 3.52
C MET A 235 18.22 -8.53 2.28
N PRO A 236 19.43 -8.92 1.85
CA PRO A 236 20.00 -8.46 0.59
C PRO A 236 19.18 -8.95 -0.62
N TRP A 237 18.93 -8.03 -1.54
CA TRP A 237 18.36 -8.29 -2.85
C TRP A 237 19.36 -7.85 -3.92
N ASP A 238 20.10 -8.82 -4.44
CA ASP A 238 21.09 -8.60 -5.50
C ASP A 238 20.38 -8.58 -6.86
N ILE A 239 20.43 -7.43 -7.52
CA ILE A 239 19.79 -7.15 -8.81
C ILE A 239 20.90 -7.05 -9.86
N VAL A 240 20.84 -7.89 -10.88
CA VAL A 240 21.80 -7.86 -11.99
C VAL A 240 21.44 -6.71 -12.93
N ILE A 241 22.35 -5.76 -13.09
CA ILE A 241 22.28 -4.67 -14.07
C ILE A 241 23.04 -5.15 -15.30
N ARG A 242 22.32 -5.50 -16.38
CA ARG A 242 22.96 -5.93 -17.64
C ARG A 242 23.40 -4.70 -18.43
N THR A 243 24.59 -4.20 -18.15
CA THR A 243 25.26 -3.15 -18.94
C THR A 243 26.04 -3.77 -20.10
N ARG A 244 25.37 -4.46 -21.04
CA ARG A 244 25.80 -4.61 -22.45
C ARG A 244 24.86 -5.48 -23.27
N ALA A 245 24.61 -5.03 -24.52
CA ALA A 245 24.24 -5.91 -25.60
C ALA A 245 25.45 -6.82 -25.91
N GLU A 246 25.30 -8.12 -25.72
CA GLU A 246 26.17 -9.13 -26.34
C GLU A 246 25.84 -9.18 -27.84
N ASP A 247 26.11 -8.12 -28.60
CA ASP A 247 26.05 -8.15 -30.07
C ASP A 247 26.75 -6.93 -30.69
N GLU A 248 28.05 -6.81 -30.47
CA GLU A 248 28.97 -6.51 -31.56
C GLU A 248 30.18 -7.40 -31.29
N GLY A 249 30.24 -8.49 -32.06
CA GLY A 249 31.42 -9.32 -32.11
C GLY A 249 32.59 -8.45 -32.54
N ASP A 250 33.53 -8.24 -31.62
CA ASP A 250 34.89 -7.82 -31.93
C ASP A 250 35.58 -8.98 -32.68
N LEU A 251 35.14 -9.15 -33.92
CA LEU A 251 35.75 -9.98 -34.94
C LEU A 251 36.95 -9.21 -35.47
N ASP A 252 37.99 -9.02 -34.66
CA ASP A 252 39.34 -8.71 -35.10
C ASP A 252 40.28 -8.59 -33.90
N THR A 253 40.94 -9.68 -33.50
CA THR A 253 42.40 -9.69 -33.26
C THR A 253 42.88 -11.14 -33.14
N ASN A 254 43.43 -11.61 -34.24
CA ASN A 254 44.24 -12.82 -34.39
C ASN A 254 45.16 -13.14 -33.19
N SER A 255 44.86 -14.21 -32.44
CA SER A 255 45.91 -14.99 -31.80
C SER A 255 45.79 -16.46 -32.20
N TRP A 256 46.49 -16.80 -33.28
CA TRP A 256 46.73 -18.18 -33.69
C TRP A 256 47.49 -18.92 -32.58
N PRO A 257 47.09 -20.15 -32.18
CA PRO A 257 47.92 -20.96 -31.29
C PRO A 257 49.08 -21.54 -32.12
N ALA A 258 50.31 -21.13 -31.79
CA ALA A 258 51.51 -21.69 -32.40
C ALA A 258 51.56 -23.22 -32.15
N PRO A 259 51.67 -24.06 -33.21
CA PRO A 259 51.74 -25.50 -33.07
C PRO A 259 53.17 -25.84 -32.66
N ASN A 260 53.37 -26.10 -31.36
CA ASN A 260 54.45 -26.91 -30.77
C ASN A 260 54.91 -26.30 -29.45
N LYS A 261 54.16 -26.50 -28.36
CA LYS A 261 54.73 -26.79 -27.04
C LYS A 261 53.83 -27.76 -26.29
N ALA A 262 54.32 -28.99 -26.16
CA ALA A 262 53.71 -30.04 -25.36
C ALA A 262 53.66 -29.64 -23.88
N VAL A 263 52.56 -30.02 -23.22
CA VAL A 263 52.31 -29.87 -21.78
C VAL A 263 53.22 -30.81 -20.98
N PRO A 264 53.67 -30.44 -19.78
CA PRO A 264 53.32 -31.31 -18.66
C PRO A 264 52.89 -30.55 -17.39
N GLY A 265 51.72 -30.93 -16.88
CA GLY A 265 51.42 -31.03 -15.45
C GLY A 265 51.26 -29.75 -14.64
N LYS A 266 50.05 -29.18 -14.61
CA LYS A 266 49.57 -28.44 -13.43
C LYS A 266 48.12 -28.81 -13.11
N ARG A 267 47.91 -29.13 -11.83
CA ARG A 267 46.63 -29.38 -11.17
C ARG A 267 45.59 -28.35 -11.66
N SER A 268 44.53 -28.82 -12.30
CA SER A 268 43.37 -27.99 -12.63
C SER A 268 42.63 -27.68 -11.33
N ALA A 269 43.06 -26.63 -10.64
CA ALA A 269 42.15 -25.85 -9.83
C ALA A 269 41.23 -25.15 -10.82
N VAL A 270 39.98 -25.63 -10.90
CA VAL A 270 38.90 -24.95 -11.60
C VAL A 270 38.68 -23.61 -10.89
N VAL A 271 39.40 -22.58 -11.30
CA VAL A 271 39.06 -21.18 -11.02
C VAL A 271 37.90 -20.85 -11.94
N MET A 272 36.71 -21.27 -11.52
CA MET A 272 35.45 -20.78 -12.06
C MET A 272 35.36 -19.28 -11.77
N GLY A 273 35.48 -18.46 -12.82
CA GLY A 273 34.79 -17.18 -12.95
C GLY A 273 35.07 -16.12 -11.88
N ARG A 274 36.32 -15.70 -11.70
CA ARG A 274 36.60 -14.34 -11.19
C ARG A 274 36.37 -13.33 -12.31
N GLY A 275 35.14 -12.83 -12.46
CA GLY A 275 34.90 -11.83 -13.51
C GLY A 275 33.53 -11.20 -13.65
N ARG A 276 32.54 -11.44 -12.77
CA ARG A 276 31.42 -10.48 -12.70
C ARG A 276 31.99 -9.21 -12.07
N ARG A 277 32.03 -8.10 -12.82
CA ARG A 277 32.48 -6.83 -12.23
C ARG A 277 31.46 -6.47 -11.15
N ARG A 278 31.91 -5.90 -10.04
CA ARG A 278 31.04 -5.47 -8.93
C ARG A 278 29.99 -4.44 -9.42
N ASP A 279 30.26 -3.82 -10.56
CA ASP A 279 29.42 -2.85 -11.26
C ASP A 279 28.18 -3.48 -11.95
N ASP A 280 28.15 -4.81 -12.15
CA ASP A 280 27.03 -5.51 -12.81
C ASP A 280 25.91 -5.90 -11.83
N ILE A 281 26.08 -5.64 -10.53
CA ILE A 281 25.12 -6.03 -9.49
C ILE A 281 24.89 -4.84 -8.56
N ALA A 282 23.65 -4.35 -8.53
CA ALA A 282 23.20 -3.44 -7.50
C ALA A 282 22.52 -4.21 -6.37
N ARG A 283 22.84 -3.84 -5.12
CA ARG A 283 22.30 -4.48 -3.92
C ARG A 283 21.28 -3.58 -3.26
N ALA A 284 20.01 -3.98 -3.35
CA ALA A 284 18.92 -3.45 -2.54
C ALA A 284 18.79 -4.26 -1.23
N PHE A 285 17.96 -3.78 -0.29
CA PHE A 285 17.59 -4.55 0.90
C PHE A 285 16.09 -4.51 1.15
N VAL A 286 15.52 -5.61 1.62
CA VAL A 286 14.07 -5.74 1.86
C VAL A 286 13.80 -6.40 3.22
N GLY A 287 12.81 -5.90 3.96
CA GLY A 287 12.36 -6.52 5.21
C GLY A 287 10.86 -6.46 5.38
N PHE A 288 10.26 -7.62 5.68
CA PHE A 288 8.85 -7.78 6.02
C PHE A 288 8.70 -7.79 7.54
N GLU A 289 8.19 -6.70 8.10
CA GLU A 289 8.08 -6.50 9.54
C GLU A 289 6.71 -6.92 10.07
N TYR A 290 6.75 -7.80 11.06
CA TYR A 290 5.59 -8.21 11.84
C TYR A 290 5.58 -7.53 13.19
N GLU A 291 4.41 -7.11 13.64
CA GLU A 291 4.16 -6.46 14.93
C GLU A 291 3.03 -7.18 15.67
N ASP A 292 3.23 -7.51 16.94
CA ASP A 292 2.18 -8.08 17.78
C ASP A 292 1.46 -7.03 18.63
N SER A 293 0.36 -7.43 19.29
CA SER A 293 -0.44 -6.52 20.12
C SER A 293 0.31 -5.94 21.33
N ARG A 294 1.48 -6.48 21.68
CA ARG A 294 2.34 -5.97 22.76
C ARG A 294 3.39 -4.99 22.25
N GLY A 295 3.43 -4.73 20.94
CA GLY A 295 4.40 -3.88 20.29
C GLY A 295 5.75 -4.57 20.06
N ARG A 296 5.84 -5.90 20.11
CA ARG A 296 7.09 -6.57 19.72
C ARG A 296 7.12 -6.74 18.22
N ARG A 297 8.30 -6.55 17.66
CA ARG A 297 8.54 -6.46 16.24
C ARG A 297 9.61 -7.43 15.81
N PHE A 298 9.50 -7.97 14.60
CA PHE A 298 10.53 -8.83 14.04
C PHE A 298 10.36 -8.94 12.52
N MET A 299 11.47 -9.16 11.81
CA MET A 299 11.45 -9.40 10.38
C MET A 299 11.26 -10.88 10.07
N CYS A 300 10.56 -11.20 8.99
CA CYS A 300 10.55 -12.56 8.42
C CYS A 300 11.33 -12.60 7.10
N SER A 301 12.05 -13.71 6.88
CA SER A 301 12.78 -13.97 5.65
C SER A 301 12.03 -14.85 4.65
N GLY A 302 10.82 -15.26 5.02
CA GLY A 302 9.88 -15.98 4.18
C GLY A 302 8.61 -16.30 4.97
N PRO A 303 7.63 -16.98 4.35
CA PRO A 303 6.30 -17.17 4.93
C PRO A 303 6.31 -17.79 6.34
N ASP A 304 7.10 -18.84 6.54
CA ASP A 304 7.14 -19.57 7.82
C ASP A 304 8.46 -19.35 8.57
N LYS A 305 9.21 -18.29 8.25
CA LYS A 305 10.58 -18.11 8.74
C LYS A 305 10.82 -16.73 9.32
N VAL A 306 10.78 -16.68 10.65
CA VAL A 306 11.26 -15.53 11.42
C VAL A 306 12.76 -15.39 11.23
N MET A 307 13.21 -14.19 10.87
CA MET A 307 14.61 -13.88 10.71
C MET A 307 15.30 -13.85 12.07
N LYS A 308 16.44 -14.53 12.18
CA LYS A 308 17.34 -14.43 13.33
C LYS A 308 18.77 -14.35 12.83
N VAL A 309 19.40 -13.21 13.08
CA VAL A 309 20.79 -12.97 12.72
C VAL A 309 21.67 -13.19 13.94
N MET A 310 22.67 -14.06 13.79
CA MET A 310 23.76 -14.26 14.75
C MET A 310 25.07 -13.84 14.07
N GLY A 311 25.68 -12.76 14.53
CA GLY A 311 26.96 -12.26 13.99
C GLY A 311 26.80 -11.21 12.89
N SER A 312 27.56 -11.35 11.80
CA SER A 312 27.85 -10.29 10.81
C SER A 312 26.77 -10.04 9.75
N GLY A 313 25.49 -10.00 10.15
CA GLY A 313 24.38 -9.65 9.24
C GLY A 313 23.62 -10.85 8.62
N PRO A 314 22.50 -10.59 7.92
CA PRO A 314 21.63 -11.62 7.38
C PRO A 314 22.23 -12.32 6.16
N LYS A 315 22.22 -13.65 6.18
CA LYS A 315 22.75 -14.50 5.09
C LYS A 315 21.71 -14.83 4.00
N GLU A 316 20.45 -14.53 4.25
CA GLU A 316 19.32 -14.97 3.43
C GLU A 316 18.98 -13.92 2.38
N SER A 317 18.82 -14.34 1.12
CA SER A 317 18.40 -13.45 0.05
C SER A 317 16.92 -13.12 0.14
N ALA A 318 16.56 -11.86 -0.17
CA ALA A 318 15.18 -11.40 -0.25
C ALA A 318 14.37 -12.10 -1.36
N LEU A 319 15.05 -12.66 -2.38
CA LEU A 319 14.41 -13.19 -3.58
C LEU A 319 13.36 -14.27 -3.26
N LYS A 320 13.62 -15.11 -2.24
CA LYS A 320 12.66 -16.12 -1.79
C LYS A 320 11.39 -15.49 -1.24
N ALA A 321 11.52 -14.49 -0.38
CA ALA A 321 10.38 -13.78 0.21
C ALA A 321 9.59 -13.01 -0.84
N LEU A 322 10.27 -12.32 -1.77
CA LEU A 322 9.63 -11.54 -2.84
C LEU A 322 8.82 -12.39 -3.83
N ASN A 323 9.24 -13.64 -4.07
CA ASN A 323 8.57 -14.59 -4.96
C ASN A 323 7.52 -15.46 -4.25
N SER A 324 7.30 -15.27 -2.95
CA SER A 324 6.34 -16.03 -2.16
C SER A 324 5.22 -15.12 -1.65
N ASP A 325 4.03 -15.67 -1.44
CA ASP A 325 2.97 -14.97 -0.73
C ASP A 325 3.37 -14.89 0.75
N MET A 326 3.51 -13.69 1.29
CA MET A 326 3.88 -13.49 2.69
C MET A 326 2.60 -13.48 3.56
N PRO A 327 2.52 -14.25 4.64
CA PRO A 327 1.32 -14.30 5.47
C PRO A 327 1.08 -12.95 6.13
N LEU A 328 -0.16 -12.49 6.16
CA LEU A 328 -0.55 -11.26 6.86
C LEU A 328 -0.49 -11.46 8.38
N TYR A 329 -0.69 -12.70 8.87
CA TYR A 329 -0.62 -13.05 10.29
C TYR A 329 0.26 -14.27 10.51
N ILE A 330 1.08 -14.23 11.55
CA ILE A 330 1.92 -15.35 12.00
C ILE A 330 1.86 -15.48 13.51
N LEU A 331 2.19 -16.66 14.03
CA LEU A 331 2.28 -16.86 15.48
C LEU A 331 3.44 -16.05 16.05
N SER A 332 3.15 -15.23 17.05
CA SER A 332 4.16 -14.49 17.81
C SER A 332 5.05 -15.48 18.56
N SER A 333 6.36 -15.25 18.54
CA SER A 333 7.37 -16.18 19.04
C SER A 333 7.36 -16.37 20.56
N SER A 334 6.55 -15.63 21.31
CA SER A 334 6.40 -15.89 22.74
C SER A 334 5.13 -16.66 23.03
N GLN A 335 5.29 -17.74 23.78
CA GLN A 335 4.22 -18.26 24.59
C GLN A 335 3.90 -17.19 25.66
N GLY A 336 2.74 -16.55 25.54
CA GLY A 336 2.20 -15.78 26.66
C GLY A 336 2.00 -16.72 27.86
N ARG A 337 1.80 -16.18 29.06
CA ARG A 337 1.38 -16.98 30.23
C ARG A 337 -0.09 -17.45 30.11
N GLY A 338 -0.56 -17.77 28.90
CA GLY A 338 -1.95 -18.06 28.59
C GLY A 338 -2.08 -19.04 27.43
N LEU A 339 -3.25 -19.69 27.34
CA LEU A 339 -3.56 -20.75 26.39
C LEU A 339 -3.84 -20.24 24.97
N LYS A 340 -4.13 -18.94 24.80
CA LYS A 340 -4.53 -18.34 23.52
C LYS A 340 -3.32 -17.95 22.66
N PRO A 341 -3.22 -18.41 21.39
CA PRO A 341 -2.16 -17.97 20.49
C PRO A 341 -2.25 -16.46 20.25
N HIS A 342 -1.10 -15.81 20.30
CA HIS A 342 -0.96 -14.40 19.95
C HIS A 342 -0.43 -14.31 18.53
N TYR A 343 -1.12 -13.58 17.66
CA TYR A 343 -0.68 -13.31 16.31
C TYR A 343 0.12 -12.00 16.24
N ALA A 344 1.15 -12.00 15.41
CA ALA A 344 1.79 -10.80 14.90
C ALA A 344 1.28 -10.54 13.47
N GLN A 345 1.01 -9.29 13.14
CA GLN A 345 0.52 -8.87 11.83
C GLN A 345 1.66 -8.25 11.02
N LEU A 346 1.71 -8.52 9.72
CA LEU A 346 2.60 -7.82 8.79
C LEU A 346 2.17 -6.36 8.68
N MET A 347 2.95 -5.47 9.28
CA MET A 347 2.60 -4.05 9.41
C MET A 347 3.45 -3.15 8.51
N ARG A 348 4.68 -3.53 8.18
CA ARG A 348 5.59 -2.68 7.37
C ARG A 348 6.45 -3.47 6.40
N LEU A 349 6.75 -2.85 5.26
CA LEU A 349 7.75 -3.30 4.30
C LEU A 349 8.83 -2.24 4.18
N PHE A 350 10.07 -2.61 4.54
CA PHE A 350 11.24 -1.76 4.38
C PHE A 350 11.93 -2.07 3.07
N VAL A 351 12.35 -1.04 2.35
CA VAL A 351 13.03 -1.15 1.07
C VAL A 351 14.20 -0.17 1.03
N VAL A 352 15.42 -0.67 0.87
CA VAL A 352 16.60 0.16 0.58
C VAL A 352 16.82 0.12 -0.92
N VAL A 353 16.63 1.27 -1.57
CA VAL A 353 16.89 1.49 -2.98
C VAL A 353 18.32 2.00 -3.12
N PRO A 354 19.22 1.29 -3.83
CA PRO A 354 20.59 1.73 -4.03
C PRO A 354 20.65 2.95 -4.97
N ASP A 355 21.78 3.64 -4.95
CA ASP A 355 22.14 4.61 -5.99
C ASP A 355 22.74 3.86 -7.19
N ALA A 356 21.88 3.43 -8.11
CA ALA A 356 22.25 2.60 -9.25
C ALA A 356 21.24 2.81 -10.41
N PRO A 357 21.61 2.51 -11.67
CA PRO A 357 20.73 2.66 -12.85
C PRO A 357 19.66 1.55 -12.90
N LEU A 358 18.76 1.56 -11.92
CA LEU A 358 17.62 0.68 -11.83
C LEU A 358 16.43 1.41 -11.21
N GLN A 359 15.23 0.95 -11.52
CA GLN A 359 13.99 1.37 -10.89
C GLN A 359 13.46 0.24 -10.03
N ILE A 360 13.08 0.56 -8.79
CA ILE A 360 12.33 -0.36 -7.92
C ILE A 360 10.88 0.12 -7.88
N ILE A 361 9.97 -0.74 -8.32
CA ILE A 361 8.53 -0.48 -8.39
C ILE A 361 7.85 -1.28 -7.28
N LEU A 362 7.05 -0.59 -6.47
CA LEU A 362 6.27 -1.13 -5.36
C LEU A 362 4.81 -1.31 -5.80
N MET A 363 4.28 -2.52 -5.61
CA MET A 363 2.93 -2.95 -6.01
C MET A 363 2.24 -3.78 -4.91
N PRO A 364 1.85 -3.17 -3.78
CA PRO A 364 1.37 -3.92 -2.64
C PRO A 364 -0.08 -4.36 -2.83
N GLN A 365 -0.32 -5.65 -2.63
CA GLN A 365 -1.64 -6.27 -2.71
C GLN A 365 -1.85 -7.18 -1.51
N VAL A 366 -2.99 -7.03 -0.83
CA VAL A 366 -3.30 -7.76 0.41
C VAL A 366 -4.64 -8.46 0.28
N GLN A 367 -4.66 -9.74 0.61
CA GLN A 367 -5.86 -10.55 0.75
C GLN A 367 -6.04 -10.90 2.24
N PRO A 368 -6.95 -10.24 2.97
CA PRO A 368 -7.12 -10.42 4.42
C PRO A 368 -8.10 -11.54 4.79
N GLY A 369 -8.22 -12.60 3.97
CA GLY A 369 -9.13 -13.71 4.25
C GLY A 369 -9.37 -14.64 3.06
N PRO A 370 -10.06 -15.77 3.28
CA PRO A 370 -10.35 -16.74 2.22
C PRO A 370 -11.27 -16.14 1.16
N PRO A 371 -11.16 -16.56 -0.12
CA PRO A 371 -12.14 -16.20 -1.15
C PRO A 371 -13.57 -16.51 -0.66
N PRO A 372 -14.56 -15.63 -0.91
CA PRO A 372 -14.57 -14.51 -1.87
C PRO A 372 -14.09 -13.14 -1.30
N CYS A 373 -13.15 -13.14 -0.35
CA CYS A 373 -12.51 -11.92 0.14
C CYS A 373 -11.79 -11.13 -0.99
N PRO A 374 -12.02 -9.80 -1.11
CA PRO A 374 -11.38 -8.99 -2.13
C PRO A 374 -9.90 -8.72 -1.84
N VAL A 375 -9.18 -8.25 -2.86
CA VAL A 375 -7.78 -7.84 -2.74
C VAL A 375 -7.72 -6.32 -2.54
N PHE A 376 -7.05 -5.89 -1.47
CA PHE A 376 -6.82 -4.48 -1.14
C PHE A 376 -5.48 -4.01 -1.71
N TYR A 377 -5.46 -2.79 -2.20
CA TYR A 377 -4.28 -2.13 -2.76
C TYR A 377 -4.39 -0.61 -2.54
N PRO A 378 -3.26 0.11 -2.53
CA PRO A 378 -3.27 1.56 -2.43
C PRO A 378 -3.89 2.21 -3.66
N GLU A 379 -4.30 3.45 -3.49
CA GLU A 379 -4.94 4.26 -4.52
C GLU A 379 -4.03 4.46 -5.75
N LYS A 380 -2.71 4.44 -5.52
CA LYS A 380 -1.68 4.34 -6.56
C LYS A 380 -1.09 2.92 -6.58
N GLN A 381 -1.49 2.11 -7.56
CA GLN A 381 -1.12 0.69 -7.64
C GLN A 381 0.35 0.42 -7.95
N GLU A 382 0.99 1.28 -8.74
CA GLU A 382 2.42 1.18 -9.08
C GLU A 382 3.16 2.43 -8.61
N ILE A 383 4.16 2.23 -7.75
CA ILE A 383 4.93 3.33 -7.15
C ILE A 383 6.40 3.09 -7.42
N THR A 384 6.99 3.89 -8.30
CA THR A 384 8.45 3.91 -8.50
C THR A 384 9.11 4.60 -7.31
N LEU A 385 9.93 3.85 -6.57
CA LEU A 385 10.69 4.38 -5.45
C LEU A 385 11.90 5.17 -5.97
N PRO A 386 12.08 6.43 -5.53
CA PRO A 386 13.27 7.21 -5.87
C PRO A 386 14.57 6.50 -5.45
N PRO A 387 15.65 6.64 -6.24
CA PRO A 387 16.97 6.09 -5.92
C PRO A 387 17.55 6.71 -4.64
N ASP A 388 18.59 6.07 -4.10
CA ASP A 388 19.24 6.45 -2.83
C ASP A 388 18.24 6.74 -1.70
N GLY A 389 17.51 5.70 -1.28
CA GLY A 389 16.48 5.85 -0.25
C GLY A 389 16.24 4.60 0.56
N LEU A 390 16.14 4.78 1.88
CA LEU A 390 15.52 3.80 2.79
C LEU A 390 14.05 4.18 2.96
N TRP A 391 13.17 3.40 2.33
CA TRP A 391 11.73 3.59 2.33
C TRP A 391 11.03 2.60 3.25
N VAL A 392 9.90 3.01 3.82
CA VAL A 392 9.01 2.12 4.57
C VAL A 392 7.56 2.33 4.12
N LEU A 393 6.95 1.27 3.61
CA LEU A 393 5.51 1.19 3.39
C LEU A 393 4.87 0.63 4.67
N ARG A 394 3.89 1.33 5.22
CA ARG A 394 3.02 0.83 6.28
C ARG A 394 1.73 0.28 5.67
N PHE A 395 1.41 -0.97 5.98
CA PHE A 395 0.17 -1.64 5.60
C PHE A 395 -0.99 -1.21 6.51
N PRO A 396 -2.24 -1.27 6.02
CA PRO A 396 -3.42 -1.07 6.86
C PRO A 396 -3.43 -1.98 8.09
N TYR A 397 -3.90 -1.45 9.22
CA TYR A 397 -4.08 -2.22 10.45
C TYR A 397 -5.34 -3.08 10.37
N ALA A 398 -6.44 -2.50 9.91
CA ALA A 398 -7.71 -3.18 9.67
C ALA A 398 -8.11 -3.08 8.20
N TYR A 399 -8.88 -4.06 7.73
CA TYR A 399 -9.39 -4.12 6.36
C TYR A 399 -10.91 -4.19 6.41
N VAL A 400 -11.59 -3.31 5.68
CA VAL A 400 -13.06 -3.18 5.72
C VAL A 400 -13.60 -3.10 4.30
N THR A 401 -14.63 -3.89 4.04
CA THR A 401 -15.42 -3.89 2.79
C THR A 401 -16.81 -3.33 3.06
N GLU A 402 -17.65 -3.19 2.04
CA GLU A 402 -19.05 -2.78 2.25
C GLU A 402 -19.86 -3.86 2.99
N ARG A 403 -19.39 -5.12 2.98
CA ARG A 403 -19.95 -6.23 3.75
C ARG A 403 -19.50 -6.24 5.22
N GLY A 404 -18.66 -5.29 5.63
CA GLY A 404 -18.10 -5.19 6.97
C GLY A 404 -16.61 -5.51 7.06
N PRO A 405 -16.07 -5.56 8.29
CA PRO A 405 -14.65 -5.77 8.55
C PRO A 405 -14.17 -7.20 8.26
N CYS A 406 -12.97 -7.31 7.71
CA CYS A 406 -12.23 -8.57 7.65
C CYS A 406 -11.52 -8.78 8.98
N PHE A 407 -12.12 -9.59 9.86
CA PHE A 407 -11.56 -9.83 11.20
C PHE A 407 -10.24 -10.62 11.15
N PRO A 408 -9.33 -10.36 12.13
CA PRO A 408 -8.14 -11.18 12.33
C PRO A 408 -8.49 -12.68 12.50
N PRO A 409 -7.57 -13.58 12.14
CA PRO A 409 -7.82 -15.02 12.19
C PRO A 409 -8.11 -15.50 13.62
N LYS A 410 -9.10 -16.38 13.74
CA LYS A 410 -9.40 -17.13 14.97
C LYS A 410 -8.52 -18.37 15.06
N GLU A 411 -8.46 -19.00 16.23
CA GLU A 411 -7.57 -20.14 16.54
C GLU A 411 -7.66 -21.31 15.54
N ASN A 412 -8.80 -21.46 14.85
CA ASN A 412 -9.09 -22.59 13.95
C ASN A 412 -9.00 -22.25 12.44
N VAL A 413 -8.49 -21.07 12.06
CA VAL A 413 -8.51 -20.60 10.66
C VAL A 413 -7.16 -20.81 9.97
N GLN A 414 -7.18 -21.26 8.71
CA GLN A 414 -5.99 -21.41 7.89
C GLN A 414 -5.36 -20.04 7.57
N LEU A 415 -4.22 -19.74 8.18
CA LEU A 415 -3.49 -18.47 8.00
C LEU A 415 -3.07 -18.21 6.56
N MET A 416 -2.94 -19.25 5.72
CA MET A 416 -2.55 -19.15 4.30
C MET A 416 -3.53 -18.31 3.46
N SER A 417 -4.76 -18.13 3.93
CA SER A 417 -5.76 -17.28 3.27
C SER A 417 -5.55 -15.78 3.56
N TYR A 418 -4.72 -15.44 4.55
CA TYR A 418 -4.41 -14.08 4.95
C TYR A 418 -2.99 -13.76 4.49
N LYS A 419 -2.84 -12.97 3.43
CA LYS A 419 -1.54 -12.82 2.77
C LYS A 419 -1.36 -11.48 2.07
N VAL A 420 -0.12 -11.02 2.05
CA VAL A 420 0.41 -10.08 1.08
C VAL A 420 0.86 -10.90 -0.13
N LEU A 421 0.30 -10.59 -1.29
CA LEU A 421 0.58 -11.34 -2.51
C LEU A 421 2.04 -11.16 -2.95
N ARG A 422 2.62 -12.22 -3.51
CA ARG A 422 3.95 -12.17 -4.13
C ARG A 422 4.04 -11.08 -5.20
N GLY A 423 5.25 -10.62 -5.49
CA GLY A 423 5.46 -9.57 -6.49
C GLY A 423 5.21 -8.15 -5.98
N VAL A 424 5.23 -7.95 -4.65
CA VAL A 424 5.13 -6.61 -4.03
C VAL A 424 6.22 -5.65 -4.50
N LEU A 425 7.38 -6.15 -4.93
CA LEU A 425 8.48 -5.35 -5.49
C LEU A 425 8.94 -5.94 -6.81
N LYS A 426 9.19 -5.06 -7.77
CA LYS A 426 9.77 -5.38 -9.08
C LYS A 426 10.96 -4.47 -9.33
N ALA A 427 12.08 -5.03 -9.78
CA ALA A 427 13.22 -4.25 -10.23
C ALA A 427 13.25 -4.23 -11.77
N VAL A 428 13.48 -3.05 -12.35
CA VAL A 428 13.64 -2.84 -13.78
C VAL A 428 14.98 -2.14 -13.98
N THR A 429 15.90 -2.75 -14.73
CA THR A 429 17.18 -2.13 -15.09
C THR A 429 16.95 -1.08 -16.16
N GLN A 430 17.61 0.07 -16.05
CA GLN A 430 17.51 1.16 -17.03
C GLN A 430 18.49 0.99 -18.19
#